data_AF-A0A2V5QHU8-F1
#
_entry.id   AF-A0A2V5QHU8-F1
#
_cell.length_a   1.000
_cell.length_b   1.000
_cell.length_c   1.000
_cell.angle_alpha   90.00
_cell.angle_beta   90.00
_cell.angle_gamma   90.00
#
_symmetry.space_group_name_H-M   'P 1'
#
loop_
_entity.id
_entity.type
_entity.pdbx_description
1 polymer ?
#
loop_
_entity_poly.entity_id
_entity_poly.type
_entity_poly.pdbx_seq_one_letter_code
_entity_poly.pdbx_strand_id
1 'polypeptide(L)'
;MVGSVEQGSSQSMSLPSFDSSSRLLIFAPHPDDESLACGTLLQNAVAAGAAVLVIYVTDGENNPWPQRYLSRRWQLNAADRQGWAKLRRREALAALQVLGVSPENARFLGWPDQGLDQLLESQPAVVLARLRYLTLEWHPTHMVGPDVRDRHRDHSAFGLMLERLFSGAEPFPERIHRWTYVVHGREAGFRRNAEALPQTDRQTEVKRLAIECHRSQLMLSRRRFLGYATRREHFLNVS
;
A
#
# COMPACT_ATOMS: atom_id res chain seq x y z
N MET A 1 31.22 -20.09 38.22
CA MET A 1 30.55 -20.70 37.06
C MET A 1 29.45 -19.75 36.63
N VAL A 2 29.66 -19.04 35.53
CA VAL A 2 28.72 -18.04 35.01
C VAL A 2 27.75 -18.79 34.10
N GLY A 3 26.48 -18.83 34.50
CA GLY A 3 25.40 -19.46 33.75
C GLY A 3 25.05 -18.66 32.49
N SER A 4 24.92 -19.40 31.40
CA SER A 4 24.68 -18.96 30.04
C SER A 4 23.45 -18.06 29.89
N VAL A 5 23.65 -16.94 29.19
CA VAL A 5 22.59 -16.12 28.62
C VAL A 5 21.94 -16.92 27.49
N GLU A 6 20.67 -17.26 27.64
CA GLU A 6 19.84 -17.77 26.55
C GLU A 6 19.79 -16.72 25.44
N GLN A 7 20.46 -17.00 24.32
CA GLN A 7 20.34 -16.21 23.11
C GLN A 7 18.96 -16.47 22.52
N GLY A 8 18.09 -15.45 22.60
CA GLY A 8 16.82 -15.42 21.91
C GLY A 8 17.02 -15.71 20.42
N SER A 9 16.21 -16.62 19.90
CA SER A 9 16.14 -16.98 18.49
C SER A 9 15.94 -15.72 17.63
N SER A 10 16.90 -15.42 16.79
CA SER A 10 16.72 -14.44 15.71
C SER A 10 15.67 -15.01 14.76
N GLN A 11 14.45 -14.49 14.81
CA GLN A 11 13.53 -14.68 13.69
C GLN A 11 14.24 -14.10 12.47
N SER A 12 14.64 -14.97 11.55
CA SER A 12 15.13 -14.58 10.23
C SER A 12 14.05 -13.71 9.59
N MET A 13 14.23 -12.40 9.60
CA MET A 13 13.33 -11.47 8.93
C MET A 13 13.50 -11.66 7.43
N SER A 14 12.59 -12.43 6.84
CA SER A 14 12.60 -12.70 5.41
C SER A 14 11.81 -11.65 4.64
N LEU A 15 12.38 -11.20 3.54
CA LEU A 15 11.70 -10.41 2.52
C LEU A 15 10.54 -11.22 1.91
N PRO A 16 9.51 -10.56 1.38
CA PRO A 16 8.48 -11.23 0.59
C PRO A 16 9.11 -11.94 -0.62
N SER A 17 8.72 -13.19 -0.85
CA SER A 17 9.17 -14.03 -1.96
C SER A 17 7.98 -14.74 -2.60
N PHE A 18 8.00 -14.89 -3.92
CA PHE A 18 6.83 -15.36 -4.67
C PHE A 18 7.18 -16.49 -5.63
N ASP A 19 6.16 -17.29 -5.94
CA ASP A 19 6.13 -18.29 -7.00
C ASP A 19 4.77 -18.24 -7.73
N SER A 20 4.54 -19.15 -8.67
CA SER A 20 3.30 -19.21 -9.46
C SER A 20 2.08 -19.65 -8.67
N SER A 21 2.24 -20.22 -7.47
CA SER A 21 1.15 -20.55 -6.56
C SER A 21 0.77 -19.36 -5.65
N SER A 22 1.61 -18.33 -5.62
CA SER A 22 1.44 -17.20 -4.73
C SER A 22 0.28 -16.31 -5.16
N ARG A 23 -0.46 -15.81 -4.17
CA ARG A 23 -1.57 -14.88 -4.34
C ARG A 23 -1.32 -13.65 -3.47
N LEU A 24 -0.89 -12.57 -4.09
CA LEU A 24 -0.55 -11.32 -3.44
C LEU A 24 -1.77 -10.38 -3.39
N LEU A 25 -2.11 -9.94 -2.18
CA LEU A 25 -3.07 -8.86 -1.93
C LEU A 25 -2.34 -7.64 -1.39
N ILE A 26 -2.44 -6.52 -2.10
CA ILE A 26 -1.92 -5.23 -1.64
C ILE A 26 -3.09 -4.34 -1.26
N PHE A 27 -3.04 -3.74 -0.07
CA PHE A 27 -3.86 -2.58 0.27
C PHE A 27 -3.04 -1.30 0.10
N ALA A 28 -3.56 -0.40 -0.73
CA ALA A 28 -3.01 0.93 -0.99
C ALA A 28 -3.98 1.99 -0.43
N PRO A 29 -3.63 2.76 0.61
CA PRO A 29 -4.50 3.81 1.13
C PRO A 29 -4.97 4.78 0.05
N HIS A 30 -4.08 5.18 -0.86
CA HIS A 30 -4.37 6.10 -1.94
C HIS A 30 -3.84 5.61 -3.31
N PRO A 31 -4.39 6.12 -4.43
CA PRO A 31 -3.86 5.87 -5.77
C PRO A 31 -2.51 6.56 -5.99
N ASP A 32 -1.41 5.81 -5.87
CA ASP A 32 0.02 6.15 -6.01
C ASP A 32 0.87 5.32 -5.06
N ASP A 33 0.32 4.96 -3.90
CA ASP A 33 1.00 4.16 -2.87
C ASP A 33 1.52 2.83 -3.42
N GLU A 34 0.80 2.18 -4.35
CA GLU A 34 1.26 0.94 -4.97
C GLU A 34 2.58 1.13 -5.72
N SER A 35 2.74 2.27 -6.40
CA SER A 35 3.92 2.61 -7.17
C SER A 35 5.05 3.11 -6.28
N LEU A 36 4.72 3.82 -5.19
CA LEU A 36 5.71 4.38 -4.27
C LEU A 36 6.31 3.31 -3.34
N ALA A 37 5.47 2.46 -2.76
CA ALA A 37 5.86 1.49 -1.75
C ALA A 37 6.03 0.06 -2.27
N CYS A 38 5.39 -0.32 -3.37
CA CYS A 38 5.30 -1.70 -3.83
C CYS A 38 5.62 -1.89 -5.32
N GLY A 39 6.23 -0.91 -5.99
CA GLY A 39 6.54 -1.00 -7.42
C GLY A 39 7.53 -2.13 -7.75
N THR A 40 8.58 -2.33 -6.96
CA THR A 40 9.53 -3.43 -7.13
C THR A 40 8.92 -4.76 -6.66
N LEU A 41 8.17 -4.75 -5.56
CA LEU A 41 7.43 -5.91 -5.05
C LEU A 41 6.47 -6.48 -6.11
N LEU A 42 5.67 -5.62 -6.74
CA LEU A 42 4.72 -5.99 -7.80
C LEU A 42 5.45 -6.60 -9.00
N GLN A 43 6.56 -6.00 -9.42
CA GLN A 43 7.38 -6.56 -10.49
C GLN A 43 7.93 -7.96 -10.15
N ASN A 44 8.35 -8.19 -8.90
CA ASN A 44 8.79 -9.51 -8.44
C ASN A 44 7.65 -10.54 -8.47
N ALA A 45 6.46 -10.16 -7.99
CA ALA A 45 5.28 -11.03 -7.99
C ALA A 45 4.86 -11.40 -9.42
N VAL A 46 4.79 -10.41 -10.32
CA VAL A 46 4.47 -10.63 -11.74
C VAL A 46 5.51 -11.53 -12.42
N ALA A 47 6.80 -11.28 -12.19
CA ALA A 47 7.88 -12.09 -12.76
C ALA A 47 7.85 -13.55 -12.26
N ALA A 48 7.38 -13.78 -11.04
CA ALA A 48 7.20 -15.11 -10.47
C ALA A 48 5.92 -15.83 -10.94
N GLY A 49 5.05 -15.14 -11.69
CA GLY A 49 3.76 -15.68 -12.13
C GLY A 49 2.69 -15.70 -11.03
N ALA A 50 2.88 -14.93 -9.95
CA ALA A 50 1.91 -14.85 -8.87
C ALA A 50 0.63 -14.14 -9.32
N ALA A 51 -0.51 -14.55 -8.78
CA ALA A 51 -1.75 -13.79 -8.92
C ALA A 51 -1.69 -12.54 -8.02
N VAL A 52 -2.05 -11.38 -8.55
CA VAL A 52 -1.98 -10.10 -7.83
C VAL A 52 -3.36 -9.47 -7.79
N LEU A 53 -3.73 -8.89 -6.65
CA LEU A 53 -4.86 -7.98 -6.48
C LEU A 53 -4.40 -6.75 -5.70
N VAL A 54 -4.71 -5.56 -6.21
CA VAL A 54 -4.47 -4.28 -5.52
C VAL A 54 -5.82 -3.67 -5.15
N ILE A 55 -6.01 -3.40 -3.86
CA ILE A 55 -7.20 -2.74 -3.34
C ILE A 55 -6.82 -1.33 -2.87
N TYR A 56 -7.39 -0.35 -3.54
CA TYR A 56 -7.32 1.07 -3.17
C TYR A 56 -8.40 1.38 -2.15
N VAL A 57 -8.00 1.89 -0.99
CA VAL A 57 -8.91 2.16 0.13
C VAL A 57 -9.71 3.43 -0.13
N THR A 58 -9.03 4.52 -0.49
CA THR A 58 -9.63 5.79 -0.88
C THR A 58 -9.37 6.08 -2.36
N ASP A 59 -10.03 7.09 -2.92
CA ASP A 59 -9.70 7.58 -4.26
C ASP A 59 -8.70 8.74 -4.24
N GLY A 60 -8.23 9.12 -3.06
CA GLY A 60 -7.32 10.25 -2.88
C GLY A 60 -7.93 11.58 -3.34
N GLU A 61 -9.26 11.73 -3.20
CA GLU A 61 -10.09 12.82 -3.69
C GLU A 61 -10.02 14.11 -2.86
N ASN A 62 -9.32 14.10 -1.72
CA ASN A 62 -9.19 15.20 -0.77
C ASN A 62 -7.75 15.75 -0.71
N ASN A 63 -7.13 15.93 -1.87
CA ASN A 63 -5.83 16.60 -2.03
C ASN A 63 -6.01 18.00 -2.67
N PRO A 64 -6.31 19.05 -1.88
CA PRO A 64 -6.84 20.31 -2.39
C PRO A 64 -5.83 21.14 -3.19
N TRP A 65 -4.52 21.04 -2.91
CA TRP A 65 -3.54 21.94 -3.54
C TRP A 65 -3.32 21.64 -5.04
N PRO A 66 -3.02 20.39 -5.45
CA PRO A 66 -2.97 20.04 -6.87
C PRO A 66 -4.33 20.22 -7.56
N GLN A 67 -5.44 19.94 -6.86
CA GLN A 67 -6.79 20.17 -7.38
C GLN A 67 -7.05 21.63 -7.71
N ARG A 68 -6.74 22.55 -6.79
CA ARG A 68 -6.87 24.00 -7.01
C ARG A 68 -6.00 24.47 -8.17
N TYR A 69 -4.78 23.95 -8.26
CA TYR A 69 -3.85 24.29 -9.33
C TYR A 69 -4.39 23.86 -10.71
N LEU A 70 -4.87 22.61 -10.85
CA LEU A 70 -5.40 22.12 -12.13
C LEU A 70 -6.75 22.72 -12.50
N SER A 71 -7.66 22.81 -11.53
CA SER A 71 -8.99 23.38 -11.76
C SER A 71 -8.97 24.91 -11.93
N ARG A 72 -7.85 25.56 -11.57
CA ARG A 72 -7.69 27.02 -11.47
C ARG A 72 -8.80 27.68 -10.61
N ARG A 73 -9.32 26.94 -9.62
CA ARG A 73 -10.39 27.38 -8.73
C ARG A 73 -9.94 27.28 -7.27
N TRP A 74 -10.28 28.29 -6.47
CA TRP A 74 -9.95 28.33 -5.04
C TRP A 74 -10.94 27.52 -4.18
N GLN A 75 -12.22 27.57 -4.53
CA GLN A 75 -13.27 26.77 -3.91
C GLN A 75 -13.50 25.50 -4.75
N LEU A 76 -13.38 24.34 -4.09
CA LEU A 76 -13.62 23.03 -4.69
C LEU A 76 -14.95 22.49 -4.15
N ASN A 77 -15.84 22.06 -5.05
CA ASN A 77 -17.10 21.45 -4.68
C ASN A 77 -17.04 19.91 -4.77
N ALA A 78 -18.14 19.23 -4.46
CA ALA A 78 -18.21 17.77 -4.50
C ALA A 78 -17.96 17.20 -5.90
N ALA A 79 -18.42 17.86 -6.96
CA ALA A 79 -18.20 17.41 -8.34
C ALA A 79 -16.72 17.50 -8.73
N ASP A 80 -15.99 18.51 -8.24
CA ASP A 80 -14.55 18.64 -8.46
C ASP A 80 -13.78 17.50 -7.82
N ARG A 81 -14.13 17.14 -6.57
CA ARG A 81 -13.54 16.00 -5.87
C ARG A 81 -13.83 14.69 -6.59
N GLN A 82 -15.06 14.49 -7.08
CA GLN A 82 -15.41 13.31 -7.88
C GLN A 82 -14.64 13.26 -9.22
N GLY A 83 -14.44 14.41 -9.88
CA GLY A 83 -13.59 14.50 -11.07
C GLY A 83 -12.15 14.10 -10.76
N TRP A 84 -11.63 14.54 -9.60
CA TRP A 84 -10.30 14.18 -9.13
C TRP A 84 -10.17 12.69 -8.80
N ALA A 85 -11.14 12.11 -8.09
CA ALA A 85 -11.20 10.68 -7.82
C ALA A 85 -11.08 9.87 -9.13
N LYS A 86 -11.91 10.19 -10.13
CA LYS A 86 -11.88 9.52 -11.45
C LYS A 86 -10.52 9.66 -12.14
N LEU A 87 -9.89 10.82 -12.06
CA LEU A 87 -8.54 11.03 -12.61
C LEU A 87 -7.53 10.11 -11.91
N ARG A 88 -7.46 10.14 -10.57
CA ARG A 88 -6.50 9.35 -9.80
C ARG A 88 -6.70 7.85 -9.98
N ARG A 89 -7.95 7.36 -10.08
CA ARG A 89 -8.23 5.96 -10.44
C ARG A 89 -7.61 5.59 -11.78
N ARG A 90 -7.77 6.44 -12.82
CA ARG A 90 -7.18 6.18 -14.15
C ARG A 90 -5.66 6.16 -14.11
N GLU A 91 -5.05 7.06 -13.35
CA GLU A 91 -3.59 7.12 -13.17
C GLU A 91 -3.06 5.83 -12.50
N ALA A 92 -3.72 5.37 -11.43
CA ALA A 92 -3.39 4.09 -10.80
C ALA A 92 -3.53 2.90 -11.74
N LEU A 93 -4.61 2.79 -12.51
CA LEU A 93 -4.77 1.70 -13.48
C LEU A 93 -3.67 1.73 -14.56
N ALA A 94 -3.27 2.91 -15.03
CA ALA A 94 -2.16 3.04 -15.97
C ALA A 94 -0.81 2.64 -15.33
N ALA A 95 -0.59 3.00 -14.07
CA ALA A 95 0.60 2.62 -13.32
C ALA A 95 0.68 1.09 -13.14
N LEU A 96 -0.44 0.43 -12.82
CA LEU A 96 -0.51 -1.03 -12.72
C LEU A 96 -0.15 -1.73 -14.04
N GLN A 97 -0.63 -1.22 -15.18
CA GLN A 97 -0.25 -1.74 -16.49
C GLN A 97 1.27 -1.65 -16.72
N VAL A 98 1.90 -0.53 -16.35
CA VAL A 98 3.36 -0.36 -16.45
C VAL A 98 4.10 -1.37 -15.55
N LEU A 99 3.55 -1.68 -14.38
CA LEU A 99 4.09 -2.67 -13.45
C LEU A 99 3.79 -4.12 -13.85
N GLY A 100 3.09 -4.35 -14.97
CA GLY A 100 2.74 -5.68 -15.47
C GLY A 100 1.50 -6.31 -14.82
N VAL A 101 0.69 -5.52 -14.12
CA VAL A 101 -0.56 -5.95 -13.48
C VAL A 101 -1.75 -5.53 -14.33
N SER A 102 -2.66 -6.46 -14.60
CA SER A 102 -3.91 -6.16 -15.32
C SER A 102 -4.78 -5.16 -14.55
N PRO A 103 -5.36 -4.12 -15.20
CA PRO A 103 -6.29 -3.19 -14.55
C PRO A 103 -7.50 -3.85 -13.88
N GLU A 104 -7.91 -5.04 -14.35
CA GLU A 104 -9.02 -5.80 -13.77
C GLU A 104 -8.68 -6.35 -12.37
N ASN A 105 -7.39 -6.43 -12.06
CA ASN A 105 -6.85 -6.81 -10.75
C ASN A 105 -6.71 -5.61 -9.81
N ALA A 106 -7.51 -4.56 -10.04
CA ALA A 106 -7.63 -3.41 -9.16
C ALA A 106 -9.07 -3.29 -8.64
N ARG A 107 -9.23 -3.02 -7.34
CA ARG A 107 -10.52 -2.69 -6.74
C ARG A 107 -10.39 -1.36 -5.99
N PHE A 108 -11.44 -0.53 -6.06
CA PHE A 108 -11.50 0.75 -5.34
C PHE A 108 -12.66 0.70 -4.36
N LEU A 109 -12.38 0.87 -3.06
CA LEU A 109 -13.42 0.84 -2.03
C LEU A 109 -14.19 2.15 -1.94
N GLY A 110 -13.56 3.27 -2.33
CA GLY A 110 -14.16 4.60 -2.26
C GLY A 110 -14.46 5.05 -0.84
N TRP A 111 -13.65 4.61 0.14
CA TRP A 111 -13.75 5.12 1.51
C TRP A 111 -13.25 6.57 1.57
N PRO A 112 -13.68 7.36 2.57
CA PRO A 112 -13.39 8.79 2.61
C PRO A 112 -11.88 9.08 2.77
N ASP A 113 -11.30 9.84 1.83
CA ASP A 113 -9.94 10.38 1.94
C ASP A 113 -9.83 11.42 3.06
N GLN A 114 -8.82 11.25 3.92
CA GLN A 114 -8.59 11.90 5.21
C GLN A 114 -9.62 11.55 6.29
N GLY A 115 -10.44 10.51 6.10
CA GLY A 115 -11.55 10.16 6.99
C GLY A 115 -11.58 8.72 7.47
N LEU A 116 -10.50 7.97 7.29
CA LEU A 116 -10.46 6.54 7.62
C LEU A 116 -10.52 6.26 9.12
N ASP A 117 -9.95 7.14 9.95
CA ASP A 117 -10.05 7.07 11.41
C ASP A 117 -11.49 7.26 11.88
N GLN A 118 -12.21 8.27 11.38
CA GLN A 118 -13.62 8.45 11.72
C GLN A 118 -14.51 7.30 11.22
N LEU A 119 -14.18 6.72 10.06
CA LEU A 119 -14.89 5.55 9.54
C LEU A 119 -14.72 4.34 10.48
N LEU A 120 -13.50 4.08 10.97
CA LEU A 120 -13.22 3.00 11.92
C LEU A 120 -13.89 3.24 13.27
N GLU A 121 -13.89 4.48 13.77
CA GLU A 121 -14.53 4.83 15.05
C GLU A 121 -16.05 4.68 14.98
N SER A 122 -16.66 5.13 13.88
CA SER A 122 -18.12 5.12 13.73
C SER A 122 -18.68 3.72 13.43
N GLN A 123 -17.97 2.90 12.66
CA GLN A 123 -18.49 1.63 12.14
C GLN A 123 -17.46 0.48 12.18
N PRO A 124 -16.82 0.20 13.33
CA PRO A 124 -15.69 -0.73 13.39
C PRO A 124 -16.04 -2.14 12.91
N ALA A 125 -17.20 -2.66 13.31
CA ALA A 125 -17.64 -4.00 12.92
C ALA A 125 -17.86 -4.12 11.40
N VAL A 126 -18.44 -3.11 10.76
CA VAL A 126 -18.72 -3.11 9.31
C VAL A 126 -17.41 -3.04 8.52
N VAL A 127 -16.50 -2.16 8.93
CA VAL A 127 -15.16 -2.01 8.32
C VAL A 127 -14.38 -3.32 8.40
N LEU A 128 -14.28 -3.92 9.59
CA LEU A 128 -13.53 -5.16 9.79
C LEU A 128 -14.19 -6.34 9.05
N ALA A 129 -15.52 -6.45 9.07
CA ALA A 129 -16.23 -7.46 8.30
C ALA A 129 -15.99 -7.31 6.79
N ARG A 130 -15.96 -6.08 6.26
CA ARG A 130 -15.66 -5.82 4.86
C ARG A 130 -14.23 -6.21 4.49
N LEU A 131 -13.24 -5.85 5.30
CA LEU A 131 -11.84 -6.24 5.06
C LEU A 131 -11.64 -7.75 5.15
N ARG A 132 -12.28 -8.41 6.13
CA ARG A 132 -12.28 -9.87 6.25
C ARG A 132 -12.89 -10.52 5.01
N TYR A 133 -14.06 -10.04 4.57
CA TYR A 133 -14.71 -10.54 3.36
C TYR A 133 -13.80 -10.43 2.13
N LEU A 134 -13.22 -9.27 1.87
CA LEU A 134 -12.33 -9.05 0.72
C LEU A 134 -11.10 -9.98 0.77
N THR A 135 -10.55 -10.17 1.97
CA THR A 135 -9.41 -11.08 2.19
C THR A 135 -9.80 -12.53 1.93
N LEU A 136 -10.93 -13.00 2.47
CA LEU A 136 -11.40 -14.37 2.27
C LEU A 136 -11.81 -14.64 0.82
N GLU A 137 -12.46 -13.67 0.17
CA GLU A 137 -12.86 -13.75 -1.24
C GLU A 137 -11.63 -13.95 -2.13
N TRP A 138 -10.55 -13.19 -1.89
CA TRP A 138 -9.33 -13.27 -2.67
C TRP A 138 -8.39 -14.41 -2.29
N HIS A 139 -8.53 -14.97 -1.08
CA HIS A 139 -7.72 -16.09 -0.56
C HIS A 139 -6.20 -15.87 -0.80
N PRO A 140 -5.61 -14.78 -0.25
CA PRO A 140 -4.19 -14.48 -0.44
C PRO A 140 -3.30 -15.44 0.33
N THR A 141 -2.14 -15.77 -0.25
CA THR A 141 -1.02 -16.33 0.52
C THR A 141 -0.15 -15.23 1.11
N HIS A 142 -0.15 -14.05 0.49
CA HIS A 142 0.62 -12.87 0.89
C HIS A 142 -0.28 -11.63 0.98
N MET A 143 -0.17 -10.87 2.07
CA MET A 143 -0.83 -9.57 2.21
C MET A 143 0.17 -8.48 2.56
N VAL A 144 0.05 -7.33 1.90
CA VAL A 144 0.89 -6.16 2.13
C VAL A 144 0.02 -4.92 2.32
N GLY A 145 0.30 -4.12 3.36
CA GLY A 145 -0.45 -2.91 3.68
C GLY A 145 0.39 -1.84 4.38
N PRO A 146 -0.17 -0.65 4.67
CA PRO A 146 0.55 0.39 5.40
C PRO A 146 0.81 -0.01 6.85
N ASP A 147 1.93 0.45 7.39
CA ASP A 147 2.28 0.31 8.79
C ASP A 147 1.60 1.39 9.64
N VAL A 148 1.20 1.05 10.87
CA VAL A 148 0.57 1.99 11.82
C VAL A 148 1.45 3.21 12.15
N ARG A 149 2.77 3.09 11.97
CA ARG A 149 3.75 4.16 12.25
C ARG A 149 3.94 5.14 11.09
N ASP A 150 3.26 4.96 9.97
CA ASP A 150 3.27 5.93 8.88
C ASP A 150 2.73 7.29 9.37
N ARG A 151 3.34 8.40 8.93
CA ARG A 151 2.96 9.75 9.40
C ARG A 151 1.70 10.30 8.74
N HIS A 152 1.20 9.67 7.68
CA HIS A 152 -0.07 10.07 7.08
C HIS A 152 -1.24 9.48 7.86
N ARG A 153 -2.25 10.31 8.16
CA ARG A 153 -3.42 9.92 8.96
C ARG A 153 -4.06 8.64 8.42
N ASP A 154 -4.43 8.62 7.14
CA ASP A 154 -5.08 7.45 6.54
C ASP A 154 -4.20 6.20 6.51
N HIS A 155 -2.88 6.34 6.38
CA HIS A 155 -1.98 5.17 6.40
C HIS A 155 -1.95 4.57 7.80
N SER A 156 -1.73 5.39 8.83
CA SER A 156 -1.72 4.94 10.21
C SER A 156 -3.08 4.37 10.65
N ALA A 157 -4.19 5.01 10.26
CA ALA A 157 -5.54 4.56 10.55
C ALA A 157 -5.82 3.20 9.89
N PHE A 158 -5.48 3.04 8.60
CA PHE A 158 -5.67 1.78 7.90
C PHE A 158 -4.73 0.68 8.41
N GLY A 159 -3.50 1.02 8.79
CA GLY A 159 -2.58 0.10 9.47
C GLY A 159 -3.18 -0.45 10.76
N LEU A 160 -3.81 0.40 11.58
CA LEU A 160 -4.56 -0.03 12.77
C LEU A 160 -5.76 -0.93 12.42
N MET A 161 -6.47 -0.66 11.31
CA MET A 161 -7.56 -1.56 10.85
C MET A 161 -7.03 -2.95 10.51
N LEU A 162 -5.88 -3.04 9.84
CA LEU A 162 -5.24 -4.31 9.51
C LEU A 162 -4.77 -5.04 10.77
N GLU A 163 -4.14 -4.34 11.73
CA GLU A 163 -3.78 -4.94 13.02
C GLU A 163 -5.01 -5.53 13.72
N ARG A 164 -6.11 -4.77 13.81
CA ARG A 164 -7.37 -5.24 14.41
C ARG A 164 -7.99 -6.41 13.64
N LEU A 165 -7.90 -6.42 12.31
CA LEU A 165 -8.39 -7.52 11.48
C LEU A 165 -7.71 -8.84 11.84
N PHE A 166 -6.40 -8.81 12.06
CA PHE A 166 -5.62 -10.02 12.33
C PHE A 166 -5.48 -10.37 13.82
N SER A 167 -5.70 -9.42 14.73
CA SER A 167 -5.81 -9.68 16.17
C SER A 167 -7.23 -10.04 16.62
N GLY A 168 -8.19 -10.12 15.69
CA GLY A 168 -9.57 -10.51 15.96
C GLY A 168 -9.69 -11.97 16.46
N ALA A 169 -10.81 -12.27 17.12
CA ALA A 169 -11.04 -13.58 17.73
C ALA A 169 -11.14 -14.74 16.72
N GLU A 170 -11.58 -14.45 15.50
CA GLU A 170 -11.76 -15.43 14.43
C GLU A 170 -10.51 -15.46 13.52
N PRO A 171 -9.66 -16.49 13.61
CA PRO A 171 -8.49 -16.60 12.74
C PRO A 171 -8.92 -16.75 11.28
N PHE A 172 -8.01 -16.44 10.35
CA PHE A 172 -8.19 -16.82 8.95
C PHE A 172 -7.98 -18.34 8.80
N PRO A 173 -8.72 -19.01 7.90
CA PRO A 173 -8.64 -20.46 7.75
C PRO A 173 -7.27 -20.93 7.24
N GLU A 174 -6.62 -20.10 6.42
CA GLU A 174 -5.30 -20.35 5.87
C GLU A 174 -4.30 -19.34 6.41
N ARG A 175 -3.03 -19.76 6.50
CA ARG A 175 -1.94 -18.88 6.91
C ARG A 175 -1.68 -17.86 5.81
N ILE A 176 -1.72 -16.58 6.18
CA ILE A 176 -1.38 -15.46 5.30
C ILE A 176 -0.05 -14.90 5.79
N HIS A 177 0.95 -14.84 4.92
CA HIS A 177 2.18 -14.10 5.23
C HIS A 177 1.92 -12.60 5.06
N ARG A 178 2.29 -11.80 6.06
CA ARG A 178 1.90 -10.40 6.18
C ARG A 178 3.13 -9.50 6.29
N TRP A 179 3.14 -8.43 5.51
CA TRP A 179 4.14 -7.38 5.61
C TRP A 179 3.52 -6.00 5.61
N THR A 180 4.21 -5.05 6.23
CA THR A 180 3.83 -3.64 6.25
C THR A 180 4.88 -2.75 5.58
N TYR A 181 4.44 -1.62 5.04
CA TYR A 181 5.30 -0.58 4.44
C TYR A 181 5.00 0.81 5.01
N VAL A 182 5.96 1.73 4.84
CA VAL A 182 5.79 3.17 5.15
C VAL A 182 6.09 4.00 3.90
N VAL A 183 5.17 4.89 3.54
CA VAL A 183 5.35 5.90 2.48
C VAL A 183 5.76 7.24 3.09
N HIS A 184 5.12 7.67 4.17
CA HIS A 184 5.32 8.99 4.74
C HIS A 184 6.07 8.97 6.06
N GLY A 185 7.23 9.63 6.06
CA GLY A 185 8.10 9.78 7.22
C GLY A 185 9.37 8.96 7.13
N ARG A 186 10.11 8.95 8.25
CA ARG A 186 11.39 8.26 8.41
C ARG A 186 11.44 7.63 9.80
N GLU A 187 10.37 6.94 10.18
CA GLU A 187 10.28 6.32 11.50
C GLU A 187 11.43 5.31 11.67
N ALA A 188 12.25 5.55 12.69
CA ALA A 188 13.50 4.82 12.88
C ALA A 188 13.24 3.39 13.39
N GLY A 189 12.20 3.19 14.19
CA GLY A 189 11.76 1.87 14.63
C GLY A 189 11.34 0.95 13.49
N PHE A 190 10.57 1.45 12.53
CA PHE A 190 10.22 0.72 11.31
C PHE A 190 11.49 0.36 10.53
N ARG A 191 12.35 1.34 10.23
CA ARG A 191 13.57 1.10 9.44
C ARG A 191 14.58 0.15 10.07
N ARG A 192 14.64 0.11 11.41
CA ARG A 192 15.52 -0.83 12.11
C ARG A 192 15.09 -2.28 11.96
N ASN A 193 13.79 -2.51 11.76
CA ASN A 193 13.21 -3.85 11.72
C ASN A 193 12.69 -4.25 10.32
N ALA A 194 12.61 -3.30 9.39
CA ALA A 194 12.16 -3.56 8.04
C ALA A 194 13.34 -3.91 7.13
N GLU A 195 13.15 -4.95 6.31
CA GLU A 195 14.15 -5.40 5.36
C GLU A 195 14.02 -4.65 4.04
N ALA A 196 15.16 -4.24 3.47
CA ALA A 196 15.19 -3.51 2.21
C ALA A 196 15.15 -4.48 1.03
N LEU A 197 14.08 -4.43 0.23
CA LEU A 197 13.95 -5.23 -0.97
C LEU A 197 15.00 -4.79 -2.02
N PRO A 198 15.86 -5.71 -2.49
CA PRO A 198 16.78 -5.42 -3.59
C PRO A 198 16.01 -5.01 -4.85
N GLN A 199 16.56 -4.06 -5.60
CA GLN A 199 16.01 -3.65 -6.89
C GLN A 199 17.12 -3.49 -7.92
N THR A 200 16.86 -3.94 -9.13
CA THR A 200 17.73 -3.76 -10.30
C THR A 200 17.50 -2.38 -10.95
N ASP A 201 18.40 -1.98 -11.85
CA ASP A 201 18.22 -0.74 -12.63
C ASP A 201 16.98 -0.80 -13.52
N ARG A 202 16.69 -1.97 -14.12
CA ARG A 202 15.46 -2.19 -14.89
C ARG A 202 14.22 -1.99 -14.01
N GLN A 203 14.21 -2.56 -12.81
CA GLN A 203 13.07 -2.42 -11.89
C GLN A 203 12.90 -0.99 -11.40
N THR A 204 14.01 -0.30 -11.15
CA THR A 204 14.04 1.13 -10.80
C THR A 204 13.41 1.97 -11.91
N GLU A 205 13.73 1.68 -13.16
CA GLU A 205 13.18 2.40 -14.32
C GLU A 205 11.70 2.12 -14.53
N VAL A 206 11.26 0.86 -14.44
CA VAL A 206 9.83 0.52 -14.54
C VAL A 206 9.03 1.16 -13.40
N LYS A 207 9.57 1.14 -12.17
CA LYS A 207 8.99 1.85 -11.02
C LYS A 207 8.89 3.36 -11.27
N ARG A 208 9.92 3.97 -11.87
CA ARG A 208 9.91 5.39 -12.26
C ARG A 208 8.77 5.68 -13.26
N LEU A 209 8.61 4.85 -14.28
CA LEU A 209 7.56 5.00 -15.29
C LEU A 209 6.16 4.86 -14.67
N ALA A 210 5.97 3.93 -13.74
CA ALA A 210 4.70 3.77 -13.02
C ALA A 210 4.37 5.01 -12.16
N ILE A 211 5.36 5.56 -11.45
CA ILE A 211 5.22 6.83 -10.72
C ILE A 211 4.87 7.99 -11.68
N GLU A 212 5.37 7.98 -12.91
CA GLU A 212 5.04 9.00 -13.92
C GLU A 212 3.62 8.94 -14.47
N CYS A 213 2.92 7.82 -14.32
CA CYS A 213 1.49 7.73 -14.61
C CYS A 213 0.65 8.61 -13.67
N HIS A 214 1.12 8.85 -12.44
CA HIS A 214 0.47 9.69 -11.42
C HIS A 214 0.72 11.18 -11.64
N ARG A 215 0.39 11.66 -12.85
CA ARG A 215 0.67 13.03 -13.31
C ARG A 215 0.11 14.08 -12.36
N SER A 216 -1.10 13.85 -11.84
CA SER A 216 -1.77 14.73 -10.88
C SER A 216 -0.94 14.98 -9.62
N GLN A 217 -0.14 13.99 -9.19
CA GLN A 217 0.70 14.07 -8.00
C GLN A 217 2.08 14.68 -8.27
N LEU A 218 2.53 14.63 -9.53
CA LEU A 218 3.84 15.16 -9.91
C LEU A 218 3.88 16.68 -10.03
N MET A 219 2.78 17.36 -10.36
CA MET A 219 2.82 18.78 -10.74
C MET A 219 3.45 19.70 -9.68
N LEU A 220 3.19 19.43 -8.40
CA LEU A 220 3.72 20.24 -7.28
C LEU A 220 4.77 19.49 -6.45
N SER A 221 5.12 18.26 -6.83
CA SER A 221 5.97 17.39 -6.00
C SER A 221 6.85 16.42 -6.81
N ARG A 222 7.11 16.72 -8.10
CA ARG A 222 7.83 15.84 -9.03
C ARG A 222 9.14 15.29 -8.45
N ARG A 223 10.01 16.16 -7.93
CA ARG A 223 11.30 15.73 -7.34
C ARG A 223 11.12 14.75 -6.18
N ARG A 224 10.12 14.98 -5.33
CA ARG A 224 9.82 14.11 -4.18
C ARG A 224 9.35 12.74 -4.65
N PHE A 225 8.38 12.72 -5.57
CA PHE A 225 7.77 11.49 -6.10
C PHE A 225 8.77 10.65 -6.90
N LEU A 226 9.50 11.25 -7.85
CA LEU A 226 10.52 10.52 -8.62
C LEU A 226 11.67 10.03 -7.73
N GLY A 227 11.91 10.68 -6.59
CA GLY A 227 12.84 10.20 -5.58
C GLY A 227 12.44 8.87 -4.93
N TYR A 228 11.19 8.39 -5.07
CA TYR A 228 10.81 7.04 -4.63
C TYR A 228 11.23 5.95 -5.60
N ALA A 229 11.46 6.25 -6.88
CA ALA A 229 11.90 5.25 -7.85
C ALA A 229 13.25 4.64 -7.45
N THR A 230 14.19 5.47 -7.02
CA THR A 230 15.54 5.05 -6.62
C THR A 230 15.65 4.59 -5.17
N ARG A 231 14.58 4.73 -4.37
CA ARG A 231 14.53 4.24 -2.99
C ARG A 231 14.11 2.79 -2.99
N ARG A 232 14.94 1.94 -2.36
CA ARG A 232 14.57 0.57 -2.05
C ARG A 232 13.32 0.55 -1.18
N GLU A 233 12.41 -0.36 -1.52
CA GLU A 233 11.21 -0.64 -0.73
C GLU A 233 11.61 -1.36 0.54
N HIS A 234 10.94 -1.07 1.65
CA HIS A 234 11.23 -1.70 2.92
C HIS A 234 9.97 -2.34 3.46
N PHE A 235 10.09 -3.58 3.91
CA PHE A 235 8.98 -4.37 4.40
C PHE A 235 9.28 -4.92 5.78
N LEU A 236 8.37 -4.70 6.72
CA LEU A 236 8.42 -5.35 8.02
C LEU A 236 7.50 -6.57 8.00
N ASN A 237 8.02 -7.74 8.36
CA ASN A 237 7.22 -8.94 8.52
C ASN A 237 6.41 -8.84 9.82
N VAL A 238 5.10 -9.05 9.74
CA VAL A 238 4.16 -9.02 10.87
C VAL A 238 3.32 -10.31 10.95
N SER A 239 3.77 -11.36 10.27
CA SER A 239 3.08 -12.66 10.16
C SER A 239 2.91 -13.36 11.48
#